data_AF-M1YMS3-F1
#
_entry.id   AF-M1YMS3-F1
#
_cell.length_a   1.000
_cell.length_b   1.000
_cell.length_c   1.000
_cell.angle_alpha   90.00
_cell.angle_beta   90.00
_cell.angle_gamma   90.00
#
_symmetry.space_group_name_H-M   'P 1'
#
loop_
_entity.id
_entity.type
_entity.pdbx_description
1 polymer ?
#
loop_
_entity_poly.entity_id
_entity_poly.type
_entity_poly.pdbx_seq_one_letter_code
_entity_poly.pdbx_strand_id
1 'polypeptide(L)'
;MAIDDKELEQLMPETSLNWTEDAKARMLNVPFFVRKSVVRGIEQYARDKSIELIDDEVVSRARQEREGEAIAKMQAERKAREAQPGSRRQYVNFAFYKLDSAFRRLPQAEIDAAKEEFINVLEDYDAQDGTIVLAYSTVGVRCDSEIMLWRISYEMENFQKMTTAMLRTKLGKYLDTTYSYFSQTKRSMYMDLFNPEHEEDRTHIIPGKAKYLFIYPFTKKREWYLLSKYARQGIMDEHIYVGNQYPSVKLNTTYCFGLDDYDFVVAFETDYPDDFLDLVMDLRETEGSRYTEKDTPIFSCTAMSIRDAVETLGV
;
A
#
# COMPACT_ATOMS: atom_id res chain seq x y z
N MET A 1 -13.90 4.12 -31.37
CA MET A 1 -12.45 4.36 -31.58
C MET A 1 -11.91 4.78 -30.23
N ALA A 2 -11.05 3.96 -29.63
CA ALA A 2 -10.29 4.40 -28.47
C ALA A 2 -9.32 5.48 -28.97
N ILE A 3 -9.36 6.66 -28.36
CA ILE A 3 -8.39 7.73 -28.63
C ILE A 3 -7.04 7.21 -28.12
N ASP A 4 -5.99 7.31 -28.94
CA ASP A 4 -4.62 6.89 -28.56
C ASP A 4 -4.14 7.77 -27.38
N ASP A 5 -3.43 7.20 -26.41
CA ASP A 5 -2.94 7.94 -25.22
C ASP A 5 -2.07 9.14 -25.62
N LYS A 6 -1.36 9.04 -26.75
CA LYS A 6 -0.60 10.14 -27.34
C LYS A 6 -1.47 11.28 -27.88
N GLU A 7 -2.68 10.98 -28.34
CA GLU A 7 -3.64 12.00 -28.77
C GLU A 7 -4.26 12.73 -27.57
N LEU A 8 -4.46 12.04 -26.45
CA LEU A 8 -4.93 12.62 -25.19
C LEU A 8 -3.89 13.55 -24.55
N GLU A 9 -2.61 13.22 -24.64
CA GLU A 9 -1.52 14.08 -24.15
C GLU A 9 -1.48 15.44 -24.84
N GLN A 10 -1.87 15.52 -26.12
CA GLN A 10 -1.90 16.77 -26.89
C GLN A 10 -3.21 17.56 -26.73
N LEU A 11 -4.21 16.98 -26.08
CA LEU A 11 -5.55 17.55 -26.03
C LEU A 11 -5.69 18.55 -24.88
N MET A 12 -5.91 19.82 -25.22
CA MET A 12 -6.29 20.83 -24.24
C MET A 12 -7.77 20.67 -23.87
N PRO A 13 -8.13 20.69 -22.57
CA PRO A 13 -9.52 20.70 -22.17
C PRO A 13 -10.20 22.00 -22.64
N GLU A 14 -11.51 21.96 -22.86
CA GLU A 14 -12.29 23.16 -23.21
C GLU A 14 -12.09 24.25 -22.15
N THR A 15 -11.62 25.41 -22.60
CA THR A 15 -11.39 26.61 -21.78
C THR A 15 -12.60 27.53 -21.88
N SER A 16 -13.06 28.05 -20.75
CA SER A 16 -14.16 29.03 -20.69
C SER A 16 -13.68 30.48 -20.75
N LEU A 17 -12.38 30.72 -20.59
CA LEU A 17 -11.74 32.03 -20.69
C LEU A 17 -10.72 32.08 -21.84
N ASN A 18 -10.21 33.27 -22.14
CA ASN A 18 -9.17 33.44 -23.15
C ASN A 18 -7.80 33.09 -22.56
N TRP A 19 -7.07 32.21 -23.23
CA TRP A 19 -5.71 31.81 -22.85
C TRP A 19 -4.73 32.20 -23.95
N THR A 20 -3.57 32.70 -23.56
CA THR A 20 -2.42 32.85 -24.47
C THR A 20 -1.87 31.49 -24.90
N GLU A 21 -1.25 31.42 -26.08
CA GLU A 21 -0.66 30.17 -26.58
C GLU A 21 0.44 29.63 -25.66
N ASP A 22 1.24 30.52 -25.05
CA ASP A 22 2.27 30.12 -24.09
C ASP A 22 1.67 29.50 -22.82
N ALA A 23 0.58 30.07 -22.30
CA ALA A 23 -0.13 29.51 -21.15
C ALA A 23 -0.78 28.15 -21.47
N LYS A 24 -1.32 27.98 -22.68
CA LYS A 24 -1.85 26.67 -23.15
C LYS A 24 -0.72 25.64 -23.29
N ALA A 25 0.40 26.02 -23.88
CA ALA A 25 1.57 25.15 -24.02
C ALA A 25 2.08 24.67 -22.66
N ARG A 26 2.04 25.52 -21.64
CA ARG A 26 2.39 25.14 -20.27
C ARG A 26 1.42 24.12 -19.65
N MET A 27 0.15 24.16 -20.00
CA MET A 27 -0.84 23.17 -19.56
C MET A 27 -0.62 21.80 -20.21
N LEU A 28 0.02 21.74 -21.39
CA LEU A 28 0.39 20.46 -22.01
C LEU A 28 1.45 19.70 -21.20
N ASN A 29 2.28 20.41 -20.42
CA ASN A 29 3.22 19.77 -19.49
C ASN A 29 2.54 19.19 -18.24
N VAL A 30 1.26 19.52 -18.01
CA VAL A 30 0.46 18.90 -16.95
C VAL A 30 -0.11 17.59 -17.49
N PRO A 31 0.00 16.46 -16.75
CA PRO A 31 -0.56 15.20 -17.19
C PRO A 31 -2.05 15.32 -17.53
N PHE A 32 -2.47 14.73 -18.65
CA PHE A 32 -3.80 14.96 -19.23
C PHE A 32 -4.94 14.67 -18.24
N PHE A 33 -4.78 13.64 -17.41
CA PHE A 33 -5.78 13.19 -16.42
C PHE A 33 -6.03 14.20 -15.28
N VAL A 34 -5.07 15.07 -14.95
CA VAL A 34 -5.24 16.18 -13.98
C VAL A 34 -5.40 17.55 -14.64
N ARG A 35 -5.05 17.69 -15.92
CA ARG A 35 -5.05 18.95 -16.69
C ARG A 35 -6.38 19.69 -16.62
N LYS A 36 -7.51 19.00 -16.75
CA LYS A 36 -8.86 19.62 -16.65
C LYS A 36 -9.12 20.29 -15.30
N SER A 37 -8.69 19.64 -14.21
CA SER A 37 -8.84 20.18 -12.85
C SER A 37 -7.95 21.41 -12.62
N VAL A 38 -6.72 21.36 -13.15
CA VAL A 38 -5.77 22.48 -13.10
C VAL A 38 -6.29 23.68 -13.89
N VAL A 39 -6.74 23.48 -15.14
CA VAL A 39 -7.31 24.53 -16.00
C VAL A 39 -8.53 25.17 -15.32
N ARG A 40 -9.49 24.37 -14.83
CA ARG A 40 -10.66 24.89 -14.10
C ARG A 40 -10.26 25.73 -12.89
N GLY A 41 -9.20 25.33 -12.20
CA GLY A 41 -8.65 26.06 -11.07
C GLY A 41 -8.06 27.42 -11.42
N ILE A 42 -7.30 27.48 -12.51
CA ILE A 42 -6.72 28.72 -13.01
C ILE A 42 -7.81 29.65 -13.55
N GLU A 43 -8.84 29.11 -14.21
CA GLU A 43 -9.98 29.91 -14.66
C GLU A 43 -10.81 30.45 -13.49
N GLN A 44 -10.98 29.67 -12.42
CA GLN A 44 -11.64 30.16 -11.21
C GLN A 44 -10.83 31.31 -10.59
N TYR A 45 -9.51 31.15 -10.48
CA TYR A 45 -8.62 32.21 -10.03
C TYR A 45 -8.75 33.49 -10.87
N ALA A 46 -8.74 33.35 -12.19
CA ALA A 46 -8.90 34.46 -13.10
C ALA A 46 -10.26 35.16 -12.92
N ARG A 47 -11.36 34.40 -12.78
CA ARG A 47 -12.69 34.96 -12.48
C ARG A 47 -12.71 35.72 -11.16
N ASP A 48 -12.13 35.16 -10.11
CA ASP A 48 -12.12 35.76 -8.77
C ASP A 48 -11.31 37.07 -8.73
N LYS A 49 -10.30 37.20 -9.60
CA LYS A 49 -9.48 38.41 -9.75
C LYS A 49 -9.91 39.30 -10.92
N SER A 50 -11.03 39.00 -11.59
CA SER A 50 -11.53 39.71 -12.78
C SER A 50 -10.51 39.84 -13.92
N ILE A 51 -9.75 38.77 -14.18
CA ILE A 51 -8.76 38.68 -15.25
C ILE A 51 -9.40 38.02 -16.47
N GLU A 52 -9.39 38.72 -17.61
CA GLU A 52 -10.03 38.26 -18.85
C GLU A 52 -9.10 37.42 -19.75
N LEU A 53 -7.78 37.62 -19.65
CA LEU A 53 -6.76 36.91 -20.41
C LEU A 53 -5.80 36.18 -19.47
N ILE A 54 -5.72 34.87 -19.62
CA ILE A 54 -4.82 34.00 -18.87
C ILE A 54 -3.49 33.90 -19.63
N ASP A 55 -2.49 34.62 -19.12
CA ASP A 55 -1.09 34.54 -19.55
C ASP A 55 -0.25 33.69 -18.59
N ASP A 56 1.04 33.54 -18.90
CA ASP A 56 1.96 32.73 -18.10
C ASP A 56 2.15 33.26 -16.66
N GLU A 57 2.04 34.57 -16.46
CA GLU A 57 2.11 35.18 -15.13
C GLU A 57 0.85 34.87 -14.31
N VAL A 58 -0.32 34.89 -14.93
CA VAL A 58 -1.58 34.49 -14.28
C VAL A 58 -1.54 33.03 -13.88
N VAL A 59 -1.03 32.15 -14.75
CA VAL A 59 -0.82 30.72 -14.41
C VAL A 59 0.13 30.58 -13.21
N SER A 60 1.23 31.32 -13.20
CA SER A 60 2.23 31.28 -12.12
C SER A 60 1.66 31.78 -10.79
N ARG A 61 0.91 32.89 -10.80
CA ARG A 61 0.26 33.46 -9.61
C ARG A 61 -0.85 32.56 -9.08
N ALA A 62 -1.70 32.03 -9.97
CA ALA A 62 -2.75 31.08 -9.61
C ALA A 62 -2.16 29.84 -8.92
N ARG A 63 -1.01 29.36 -9.40
CA ARG A 63 -0.28 28.25 -8.79
C ARG A 63 0.26 28.62 -7.40
N GLN A 64 0.92 29.76 -7.25
CA GLN A 64 1.49 30.19 -5.96
C GLN A 64 0.39 30.43 -4.91
N GLU A 65 -0.74 31.03 -5.28
CA GLU A 65 -1.85 31.28 -4.37
C GLU A 65 -2.52 29.96 -3.94
N ARG A 66 -2.75 29.04 -4.89
CA ARG A 66 -3.20 27.67 -4.56
C ARG A 66 -2.22 26.91 -3.69
N GLU A 67 -0.91 27.07 -3.91
CA GLU A 67 0.11 26.51 -3.04
C GLU A 67 -0.02 27.09 -1.62
N GLY A 68 -0.15 28.41 -1.47
CA GLY A 68 -0.37 29.08 -0.18
C GLY A 68 -1.66 28.65 0.54
N GLU A 69 -2.78 28.59 -0.17
CA GLU A 69 -4.07 28.14 0.34
C GLU A 69 -4.05 26.66 0.76
N ALA A 70 -3.39 25.81 -0.03
CA ALA A 70 -3.20 24.40 0.31
C ALA A 70 -2.34 24.24 1.57
N ILE A 71 -1.28 25.03 1.75
CA ILE A 71 -0.48 25.05 2.99
C ILE A 71 -1.35 25.45 4.17
N ALA A 72 -2.14 26.52 4.04
CA ALA A 72 -3.02 27.01 5.10
C ALA A 72 -4.10 25.98 5.47
N LYS A 73 -4.77 25.40 4.46
CA LYS A 73 -5.77 24.34 4.64
C LYS A 73 -5.16 23.11 5.31
N MET A 74 -3.97 22.69 4.89
CA MET A 74 -3.26 21.58 5.54
C MET A 74 -2.88 21.87 6.99
N GLN A 75 -2.44 23.09 7.30
CA GLN A 75 -2.14 23.48 8.69
C GLN A 75 -3.41 23.50 9.56
N ALA A 76 -4.52 23.97 9.00
CA ALA A 76 -5.82 23.93 9.65
C ALA A 76 -6.31 22.49 9.86
N GLU A 77 -6.20 21.63 8.85
CA GLU A 77 -6.51 20.20 8.96
C GLU A 77 -5.59 19.52 9.97
N ARG A 78 -4.29 19.82 10.00
CA ARG A 78 -3.37 19.28 11.01
C ARG A 78 -3.79 19.66 12.42
N LYS A 79 -4.15 20.92 12.65
CA LYS A 79 -4.67 21.38 13.96
C LYS A 79 -6.01 20.74 14.31
N ALA A 80 -6.90 20.56 13.33
CA ALA A 80 -8.17 19.84 13.53
C ALA A 80 -7.95 18.34 13.82
N ARG A 81 -6.91 17.72 13.22
CA ARG A 81 -6.49 16.33 13.45
C ARG A 81 -5.90 16.11 14.84
N GLU A 82 -5.12 17.07 15.34
CA GLU A 82 -4.58 17.04 16.71
C GLU A 82 -5.69 17.20 17.78
N ALA A 83 -6.87 17.70 17.39
CA ALA A 83 -8.03 17.89 18.26
C ALA A 83 -9.01 16.70 18.29
N GLN A 84 -8.91 15.72 17.38
CA GLN A 84 -9.73 14.51 17.42
C GLN A 84 -9.03 13.40 18.23
N PRO A 85 -9.75 12.65 19.10
CA PRO A 85 -9.16 11.49 19.75
C PRO A 85 -8.72 10.49 18.67
N GLY A 86 -7.42 10.21 18.62
CA GLY A 86 -6.83 9.42 17.54
C GLY A 86 -7.47 8.04 17.44
N SER A 87 -7.88 7.64 16.24
CA SER A 87 -8.32 6.27 16.00
C SER A 87 -7.17 5.32 16.35
N ARG A 88 -7.49 4.24 17.07
CA ARG A 88 -6.49 3.28 17.56
C ARG A 88 -5.88 2.61 16.32
N ARG A 89 -4.58 2.81 16.11
CA ARG A 89 -3.86 2.20 14.99
C ARG A 89 -3.58 0.73 15.27
N GLN A 90 -3.61 -0.09 14.23
CA GLN A 90 -3.28 -1.51 14.31
C GLN A 90 -1.80 -1.70 14.02
N TYR A 91 -1.15 -2.52 14.82
CA TYR A 91 0.13 -3.12 14.48
C TYR A 91 -0.10 -4.29 13.54
N VAL A 92 0.81 -4.46 12.60
CA VAL A 92 0.73 -5.46 11.56
C VAL A 92 2.07 -6.16 11.45
N ASN A 93 2.03 -7.48 11.46
CA ASN A 93 3.21 -8.30 11.27
C ASN A 93 2.97 -9.37 10.20
N PHE A 94 3.92 -9.51 9.29
CA PHE A 94 3.98 -10.60 8.32
C PHE A 94 5.15 -11.50 8.68
N ALA A 95 4.90 -12.70 9.16
CA ALA A 95 5.92 -13.65 9.58
C ALA A 95 5.97 -14.86 8.65
N PHE A 96 7.15 -15.18 8.15
CA PHE A 96 7.41 -16.27 7.21
C PHE A 96 8.21 -17.37 7.89
N TYR A 97 7.79 -18.61 7.68
CA TYR A 97 8.35 -19.79 8.31
C TYR A 97 8.71 -20.84 7.28
N LYS A 98 9.81 -21.54 7.55
CA LYS A 98 10.27 -22.69 6.80
C LYS A 98 10.38 -23.90 7.72
N LEU A 99 9.88 -25.05 7.26
CA LEU A 99 9.96 -26.30 8.01
C LEU A 99 11.33 -26.97 7.81
N ASP A 100 11.94 -27.38 8.92
CA ASP A 100 13.11 -28.25 8.89
C ASP A 100 12.72 -29.63 8.32
N SER A 101 13.53 -30.10 7.36
CA SER A 101 13.48 -31.46 6.81
C SER A 101 13.41 -32.58 7.86
N ALA A 102 13.95 -32.37 9.07
CA ALA A 102 13.93 -33.32 10.17
C ALA A 102 12.51 -33.66 10.63
N PHE A 103 11.59 -32.70 10.58
CA PHE A 103 10.20 -32.93 10.95
C PHE A 103 9.53 -33.98 10.05
N ARG A 104 9.87 -33.96 8.75
CA ARG A 104 9.34 -34.91 7.74
C ARG A 104 9.74 -36.37 7.99
N ARG A 105 10.69 -36.61 8.90
CA ARG A 105 11.22 -37.95 9.22
C ARG A 105 10.64 -38.53 10.52
N LEU A 106 9.77 -37.78 11.21
CA LEU A 106 9.13 -38.24 12.44
C LEU A 106 8.02 -39.26 12.13
N PRO A 107 7.62 -40.10 13.11
CA PRO A 107 6.46 -40.97 12.96
C PRO A 107 5.18 -40.16 12.70
N GLN A 108 4.31 -40.64 11.80
CA GLN A 108 3.09 -39.91 11.40
C GLN A 108 2.23 -39.49 12.60
N ALA A 109 2.04 -40.37 13.58
CA ALA A 109 1.27 -40.06 14.79
C ALA A 109 1.85 -38.88 15.60
N GLU A 110 3.18 -38.69 15.57
CA GLU A 110 3.82 -37.54 16.20
C GLU A 110 3.65 -36.26 15.38
N ILE A 111 3.69 -36.37 14.04
CA ILE A 111 3.45 -35.27 13.12
C ILE A 111 2.02 -34.75 13.29
N ASP A 112 1.03 -35.64 13.23
CA ASP A 112 -0.39 -35.28 13.34
C ASP A 112 -0.67 -34.58 14.69
N ALA A 113 -0.16 -35.13 15.79
CA ALA A 113 -0.30 -34.52 17.10
C ALA A 113 0.39 -33.15 17.20
N ALA A 114 1.55 -32.97 16.56
CA ALA A 114 2.28 -31.71 16.54
C ALA A 114 1.58 -30.64 15.69
N LYS A 115 0.95 -31.03 14.57
CA LYS A 115 0.12 -30.13 13.76
C LYS A 115 -1.10 -29.66 14.55
N GLU A 116 -1.84 -30.57 15.18
CA GLU A 116 -3.02 -30.21 15.98
C GLU A 116 -2.66 -29.26 17.14
N GLU A 117 -1.57 -29.54 17.86
CA GLU A 117 -1.08 -28.65 18.92
C GLU A 117 -0.81 -27.23 18.39
N PHE A 118 -0.17 -27.12 17.22
CA PHE A 118 0.16 -25.84 16.61
C PHE A 118 -1.07 -25.09 16.09
N ILE A 119 -2.01 -25.78 15.44
CA ILE A 119 -3.26 -25.21 14.94
C ILE A 119 -4.07 -24.64 16.10
N ASN A 120 -4.23 -25.41 17.18
CA ASN A 120 -4.98 -24.96 18.37
C ASN A 120 -4.41 -23.66 18.94
N VAL A 121 -3.08 -23.53 19.03
CA VAL A 121 -2.45 -22.30 19.51
C VAL A 121 -2.79 -21.11 18.60
N LEU A 122 -2.75 -21.27 17.28
CA LEU A 122 -3.06 -20.18 16.35
C LEU A 122 -4.55 -19.78 16.41
N GLU A 123 -5.46 -20.76 16.47
CA GLU A 123 -6.90 -20.53 16.60
C GLU A 123 -7.26 -19.85 17.93
N ASP A 124 -6.59 -20.21 19.03
CA ASP A 124 -6.77 -19.56 20.34
C ASP A 124 -6.38 -18.06 20.31
N TYR A 125 -5.42 -17.68 19.48
CA TYR A 125 -5.03 -16.27 19.30
C TYR A 125 -5.93 -15.54 18.32
N ASP A 126 -6.42 -16.19 17.27
CA ASP A 126 -7.39 -15.62 16.34
C ASP A 126 -8.76 -15.37 17.00
N ALA A 127 -9.13 -16.21 17.98
CA ALA A 127 -10.35 -16.04 18.77
C ALA A 127 -10.28 -14.91 19.81
N GLN A 128 -9.10 -14.34 20.08
CA GLN A 128 -8.95 -13.23 21.03
C GLN A 128 -9.39 -11.91 20.42
N ASP A 129 -10.22 -11.16 21.18
CA ASP A 129 -10.69 -9.86 20.72
C ASP A 129 -9.53 -8.90 20.42
N GLY A 130 -9.58 -8.29 19.24
CA GLY A 130 -8.56 -7.35 18.77
C GLY A 130 -7.27 -7.98 18.23
N THR A 131 -7.23 -9.30 18.02
CA THR A 131 -6.16 -9.98 17.26
C THR A 131 -6.77 -10.71 16.06
N ILE A 132 -6.12 -10.61 14.90
CA ILE A 132 -6.51 -11.32 13.67
C ILE A 132 -5.28 -12.08 13.19
N VAL A 133 -5.45 -13.37 12.88
CA VAL A 133 -4.40 -14.23 12.36
C VAL A 133 -4.87 -14.90 11.07
N LEU A 134 -4.29 -14.52 9.95
CA LEU A 134 -4.53 -15.16 8.67
C LEU A 134 -3.33 -15.98 8.25
N ALA A 135 -3.60 -17.15 7.67
CA ALA A 135 -2.58 -18.07 7.20
C ALA A 135 -2.56 -18.12 5.67
N TYR A 136 -1.35 -18.21 5.13
CA TYR A 136 -1.12 -18.34 3.70
C TYR A 136 -0.02 -19.37 3.44
N SER A 137 -0.15 -20.09 2.33
CA SER A 137 0.88 -21.00 1.85
C SER A 137 1.76 -20.32 0.79
N THR A 138 3.05 -20.62 0.85
CA THR A 138 4.06 -20.24 -0.15
C THR A 138 4.74 -21.46 -0.79
N VAL A 139 4.25 -22.65 -0.44
CA VAL A 139 4.74 -23.95 -0.92
C VAL A 139 4.66 -24.01 -2.45
N GLY A 140 5.76 -24.41 -3.09
CA GLY A 140 5.86 -24.54 -4.55
C GLY A 140 6.11 -23.22 -5.29
N VAL A 141 6.03 -22.06 -4.62
CA VAL A 141 6.26 -20.75 -5.24
C VAL A 141 7.60 -20.16 -4.82
N ARG A 142 7.97 -20.30 -3.53
CA ARG A 142 9.27 -19.88 -3.00
C ARG A 142 9.98 -21.01 -2.26
N CYS A 143 11.31 -20.94 -2.22
CA CYS A 143 12.16 -21.96 -1.60
C CYS A 143 12.58 -21.62 -0.15
N ASP A 144 12.39 -20.37 0.25
CA ASP A 144 12.82 -19.81 1.53
C ASP A 144 11.67 -19.58 2.51
N SER A 145 10.43 -19.94 2.14
CA SER A 145 9.25 -19.88 3.00
C SER A 145 8.27 -20.94 2.55
N GLU A 146 7.53 -21.51 3.50
CA GLU A 146 6.45 -22.47 3.26
C GLU A 146 5.13 -21.95 3.84
N ILE A 147 5.14 -21.37 5.04
CA ILE A 147 3.97 -20.76 5.69
C ILE A 147 4.22 -19.27 5.93
N MET A 148 3.21 -18.44 5.66
CA MET A 148 3.17 -17.04 6.07
C MET A 148 1.98 -16.79 6.97
N LEU A 149 2.21 -16.12 8.11
CA LEU A 149 1.18 -15.64 9.01
C LEU A 149 1.08 -14.12 8.93
N TRP A 150 -0.10 -13.63 8.54
CA TRP A 150 -0.43 -12.22 8.61
C TRP A 150 -1.19 -11.96 9.92
N ARG A 151 -0.54 -11.22 10.81
CA ARG A 151 -0.97 -10.99 12.19
C ARG A 151 -1.28 -9.52 12.37
N ILE A 152 -2.46 -9.21 12.88
CA ILE A 152 -2.88 -7.84 13.16
C ILE A 152 -3.31 -7.78 14.61
N SER A 153 -2.80 -6.80 15.36
CA SER A 153 -3.19 -6.61 16.75
C SER A 153 -3.10 -5.15 17.15
N TYR A 154 -3.84 -4.77 18.18
CA TYR A 154 -3.72 -3.43 18.78
C TYR A 154 -2.65 -3.33 19.86
N GLU A 155 -2.00 -4.44 20.21
CA GLU A 155 -0.92 -4.51 21.20
C GLU A 155 0.29 -5.23 20.60
N MET A 156 1.47 -4.68 20.79
CA MET A 156 2.70 -5.23 20.20
C MET A 156 3.14 -6.51 20.91
N GLU A 157 2.91 -6.58 22.22
CA GLU A 157 3.29 -7.68 23.10
C GLU A 157 2.59 -8.98 22.70
N ASN A 158 1.43 -8.90 22.03
CA ASN A 158 0.70 -10.07 21.54
C ASN A 158 1.49 -10.84 20.50
N PHE A 159 2.23 -10.17 19.60
CA PHE A 159 3.08 -10.86 18.63
C PHE A 159 4.21 -11.65 19.32
N GLN A 160 4.81 -11.08 20.36
CA GLN A 160 5.85 -11.77 21.15
C GLN A 160 5.27 -12.99 21.87
N LYS A 161 4.14 -12.82 22.58
CA LYS A 161 3.48 -13.90 23.33
C LYS A 161 3.06 -15.03 22.40
N MET A 162 2.41 -14.69 21.28
CA MET A 162 1.96 -15.64 20.27
C MET A 162 3.14 -16.41 19.66
N THR A 163 4.21 -15.72 19.24
CA THR A 163 5.40 -16.38 18.70
C THR A 163 6.05 -17.30 19.75
N THR A 164 6.09 -16.87 21.02
CA THR A 164 6.64 -17.68 22.11
C THR A 164 5.80 -18.94 22.36
N ALA A 165 4.46 -18.83 22.34
CA ALA A 165 3.57 -19.97 22.48
C ALA A 165 3.71 -20.94 21.30
N MET A 166 3.76 -20.40 20.08
CA MET A 166 3.96 -21.15 18.84
C MET A 166 5.27 -21.95 18.87
N LEU A 167 6.40 -21.32 19.24
CA LEU A 167 7.71 -21.98 19.32
C LEU A 167 7.83 -23.03 20.43
N ARG A 168 6.91 -23.05 21.42
CA ARG A 168 6.88 -24.08 22.46
C ARG A 168 6.26 -25.40 21.98
N THR A 169 5.41 -25.35 20.96
CA THR A 169 4.77 -26.53 20.37
C THR A 169 5.80 -27.48 19.75
N LYS A 170 5.42 -28.74 19.52
CA LYS A 170 6.31 -29.71 18.86
C LYS A 170 6.67 -29.26 17.44
N LEU A 171 5.71 -28.78 16.65
CA LEU A 171 5.95 -28.29 15.29
C LEU A 171 6.80 -27.02 15.29
N GLY A 172 6.54 -26.08 16.22
CA GLY A 172 7.26 -24.82 16.32
C GLY A 172 8.77 -24.96 16.54
N LYS A 173 9.23 -26.07 17.13
CA LYS A 173 10.67 -26.38 17.28
C LYS A 173 11.38 -26.67 15.97
N TYR A 174 10.63 -26.98 14.91
CA TYR A 174 11.14 -27.27 13.56
C TYR A 174 10.80 -26.15 12.58
N LEU A 175 10.29 -25.01 13.05
CA LEU A 175 9.99 -23.86 12.20
C LEU A 175 11.07 -22.79 12.34
N ASP A 176 11.79 -22.54 11.25
CA ASP A 176 12.71 -21.43 11.14
C ASP A 176 11.96 -20.19 10.68
N THR A 177 12.09 -19.08 11.41
CA THR A 177 11.60 -17.77 10.95
C THR A 177 12.57 -17.21 9.92
N THR A 178 12.17 -17.18 8.66
CA THR A 178 13.04 -16.73 7.56
C THR A 178 12.92 -15.22 7.31
N TYR A 179 11.71 -14.67 7.44
CA TYR A 179 11.46 -13.24 7.36
C TYR A 179 10.40 -12.82 8.38
N SER A 180 10.51 -11.61 8.90
CA SER A 180 9.46 -10.98 9.68
C SER A 180 9.44 -9.49 9.37
N TYR A 181 8.29 -8.99 8.91
CA TYR A 181 8.09 -7.56 8.67
C TYR A 181 7.14 -7.00 9.71
N PHE A 182 7.58 -5.98 10.44
CA PHE A 182 6.79 -5.32 11.47
C PHE A 182 6.44 -3.89 11.04
N SER A 183 5.16 -3.54 11.14
CA SER A 183 4.65 -2.28 10.61
C SER A 183 3.39 -1.85 11.35
N GLN A 184 2.90 -0.64 11.05
CA GLN A 184 1.68 -0.09 11.65
C GLN A 184 0.78 0.53 10.57
N THR A 185 -0.53 0.45 10.76
CA THR A 185 -1.49 1.20 9.93
C THR A 185 -1.33 2.69 10.18
N LYS A 186 -1.39 3.47 9.11
CA LYS A 186 -1.32 4.93 9.17
C LYS A 186 -2.12 5.47 8.01
N ARG A 187 -2.88 6.55 8.26
CA ARG A 187 -3.57 7.27 7.18
C ARG A 187 -2.54 7.77 6.17
N SER A 188 -2.86 7.62 4.88
CA SER A 188 -2.03 8.12 3.79
C SER A 188 -1.70 9.61 3.96
N MET A 189 -0.47 9.99 3.56
CA MET A 189 -0.05 11.40 3.51
C MET A 189 -0.47 12.09 2.20
N TYR A 190 -0.81 11.29 1.19
CA TYR A 190 -1.21 11.73 -0.14
C TYR A 190 -2.71 11.59 -0.29
N MET A 191 -3.33 12.61 -0.87
CA MET A 191 -4.77 12.57 -1.12
C MET A 191 -5.07 11.79 -2.38
N ASP A 192 -6.07 10.90 -2.32
CA ASP A 192 -6.62 10.27 -3.52
C ASP A 192 -7.74 11.14 -4.06
N LEU A 193 -7.43 11.89 -5.12
CA LEU A 193 -8.38 12.80 -5.76
C LEU A 193 -9.44 12.06 -6.59
N PHE A 194 -9.21 10.79 -6.92
CA PHE A 194 -10.13 9.96 -7.71
C PHE A 194 -11.10 9.21 -6.81
N ASN A 195 -10.69 8.86 -5.59
CA ASN A 195 -11.55 8.20 -4.61
C ASN A 195 -11.31 8.66 -3.16
N PRO A 196 -11.87 9.81 -2.75
CA PRO A 196 -11.61 10.41 -1.44
C PRO A 196 -12.10 9.56 -0.25
N GLU A 197 -13.16 8.76 -0.44
CA GLU A 197 -13.74 7.93 0.63
C GLU A 197 -12.84 6.75 1.02
N HIS A 198 -11.99 6.28 0.11
CA HIS A 198 -11.04 5.18 0.38
C HIS A 198 -9.94 5.54 1.39
N GLU A 199 -9.76 6.82 1.73
CA GLU A 199 -8.75 7.25 2.70
C GLU A 199 -9.08 6.93 4.16
N GLU A 200 -10.37 6.94 4.53
CA GLU A 200 -10.79 6.77 5.93
C GLU A 200 -10.69 5.30 6.37
N ASP A 201 -10.93 4.38 5.44
CA ASP A 201 -10.94 2.92 5.68
C ASP A 201 -9.52 2.36 5.94
N ARG A 202 -8.45 3.03 5.47
CA ARG A 202 -7.05 2.54 5.57
C ARG A 202 -6.47 2.54 7.00
N THR A 203 -7.19 3.03 8.00
CA THR A 203 -6.75 2.95 9.40
C THR A 203 -7.06 1.60 10.04
N HIS A 204 -8.05 0.88 9.49
CA HIS A 204 -8.50 -0.43 9.93
C HIS A 204 -8.44 -1.42 8.75
N ILE A 205 -7.58 -2.43 8.85
CA ILE A 205 -7.46 -3.42 7.78
C ILE A 205 -8.60 -4.43 7.93
N ILE A 206 -9.36 -4.66 6.86
CA ILE A 206 -10.24 -5.81 6.70
C ILE A 206 -9.55 -6.81 5.76
N PRO A 207 -8.71 -7.73 6.27
CA PRO A 207 -7.93 -8.62 5.43
C PRO A 207 -8.72 -9.87 5.02
N GLY A 208 -8.17 -10.66 4.10
CA GLY A 208 -8.63 -12.02 3.79
C GLY A 208 -9.79 -12.10 2.79
N LYS A 209 -10.00 -11.07 1.97
CA LYS A 209 -11.12 -11.05 1.00
C LYS A 209 -10.82 -11.70 -0.34
N ALA A 210 -9.56 -11.97 -0.64
CA ALA A 210 -9.12 -12.51 -1.92
C ALA A 210 -8.23 -13.74 -1.76
N LYS A 211 -8.14 -14.55 -2.81
CA LYS A 211 -7.42 -15.82 -2.82
C LYS A 211 -5.90 -15.66 -2.84
N TYR A 212 -5.36 -14.64 -3.51
CA TYR A 212 -3.92 -14.43 -3.63
C TYR A 212 -3.48 -13.18 -2.88
N LEU A 213 -2.29 -13.26 -2.31
CA LEU A 213 -1.66 -12.18 -1.58
C LEU A 213 -0.21 -12.02 -2.02
N PHE A 214 0.15 -10.82 -2.46
CA PHE A 214 1.52 -10.46 -2.83
C PHE A 214 2.08 -9.45 -1.84
N ILE A 215 3.19 -9.78 -1.18
CA ILE A 215 3.80 -8.93 -0.15
C ILE A 215 5.24 -8.63 -0.50
N TYR A 216 5.65 -7.38 -0.33
CA TYR A 216 7.06 -7.01 -0.36
C TYR A 216 7.34 -5.78 0.52
N PRO A 217 8.55 -5.69 1.08
CA PRO A 217 8.98 -4.48 1.75
C PRO A 217 9.36 -3.42 0.71
N PHE A 218 9.24 -2.15 1.07
CA PHE A 218 9.52 -1.05 0.16
C PHE A 218 10.30 0.07 0.86
N THR A 219 11.40 0.50 0.24
CA THR A 219 12.25 1.60 0.71
C THR A 219 12.40 2.64 -0.39
N LYS A 220 12.18 3.91 -0.05
CA LYS A 220 12.43 5.04 -0.96
C LYS A 220 13.84 5.57 -0.73
N LYS A 221 14.48 6.00 -1.83
CA LYS A 221 15.75 6.72 -1.77
C LYS A 221 15.62 8.02 -0.96
N ARG A 222 16.71 8.49 -0.35
CA ARG A 222 16.70 9.70 0.48
C ARG A 222 16.26 10.96 -0.27
N GLU A 223 16.58 11.06 -1.55
CA GLU A 223 16.18 12.17 -2.43
C GLU A 223 14.67 12.34 -2.48
N TRP A 224 13.89 11.26 -2.38
CA TRP A 224 12.43 11.32 -2.30
C TRP A 224 11.97 12.21 -1.15
N TYR A 225 12.57 12.05 0.03
CA TYR A 225 12.18 12.77 1.23
C TYR A 225 12.64 14.24 1.22
N LEU A 226 13.60 14.59 0.36
CA LEU A 226 14.04 15.96 0.15
C LEU A 226 13.15 16.73 -0.85
N LEU A 227 12.32 16.02 -1.62
CA LEU A 227 11.36 16.66 -2.50
C LEU A 227 10.30 17.43 -1.71
N SER A 228 9.87 18.55 -2.30
CA SER A 228 8.71 19.29 -1.79
C SER A 228 7.48 18.38 -1.76
N LYS A 229 6.55 18.67 -0.83
CA LYS A 229 5.32 17.88 -0.73
C LYS A 229 4.54 17.87 -2.05
N TYR A 230 4.51 18.99 -2.77
CA TYR A 230 3.81 19.11 -4.06
C TYR A 230 4.42 18.25 -5.14
N ALA A 231 5.75 18.22 -5.23
CA ALA A 231 6.44 17.35 -6.17
C ALA A 231 6.11 15.88 -5.87
N ARG A 232 6.12 15.48 -4.59
CA ARG A 232 5.72 14.13 -4.19
C ARG A 232 4.25 13.84 -4.48
N GLN A 233 3.34 14.78 -4.22
CA GLN A 233 1.92 14.60 -4.52
C GLN A 233 1.71 14.40 -6.03
N GLY A 234 2.30 15.25 -6.89
CA GLY A 234 2.14 15.10 -8.35
C GLY A 234 2.68 13.76 -8.88
N ILE A 235 3.82 13.29 -8.36
CA ILE A 235 4.35 11.95 -8.70
C ILE A 235 3.41 10.85 -8.18
N MET A 236 2.84 11.01 -6.99
CA MET A 236 1.88 10.05 -6.44
C MET A 236 0.53 10.08 -7.15
N ASP A 237 0.11 11.22 -7.72
CA ASP A 237 -1.13 11.34 -8.48
C ASP A 237 -1.06 10.46 -9.75
N GLU A 238 0.08 10.44 -10.44
CA GLU A 238 0.37 9.51 -11.53
C GLU A 238 0.31 8.05 -11.05
N HIS A 239 1.00 7.74 -9.94
CA HIS A 239 1.01 6.39 -9.36
C HIS A 239 -0.39 5.90 -8.96
N ILE A 240 -1.21 6.77 -8.37
CA ILE A 240 -2.59 6.49 -7.98
C ILE A 240 -3.46 6.31 -9.22
N TYR A 241 -3.26 7.14 -10.26
CA TYR A 241 -4.00 7.03 -11.51
C TYR A 241 -3.80 5.67 -12.18
N VAL A 242 -2.55 5.20 -12.26
CA VAL A 242 -2.21 3.86 -12.79
C VAL A 242 -2.81 2.77 -11.89
N GLY A 243 -2.65 2.87 -10.56
CA GLY A 243 -3.22 1.91 -9.62
C GLY A 243 -4.75 1.77 -9.73
N ASN A 244 -5.46 2.87 -9.97
CA ASN A 244 -6.91 2.88 -10.14
C ASN A 244 -7.39 2.24 -11.45
N GLN A 245 -6.50 1.94 -12.41
CA GLN A 245 -6.84 1.14 -13.59
C GLN A 245 -7.04 -0.35 -13.26
N TYR A 246 -6.59 -0.79 -12.08
CA TYR A 246 -6.61 -2.18 -11.63
C TYR A 246 -7.50 -2.37 -10.37
N PRO A 247 -8.84 -2.16 -10.47
CA PRO A 247 -9.73 -2.21 -9.31
C PRO A 247 -9.87 -3.61 -8.69
N SER A 248 -9.46 -4.65 -9.40
CA SER A 248 -9.40 -6.04 -8.92
C SER A 248 -8.29 -6.28 -7.91
N VAL A 249 -7.32 -5.35 -7.78
CA VAL A 249 -6.18 -5.47 -6.87
C VAL A 249 -6.36 -4.51 -5.70
N LYS A 250 -6.56 -5.07 -4.51
CA LYS A 250 -6.70 -4.29 -3.28
C LYS A 250 -5.35 -4.12 -2.60
N LEU A 251 -4.93 -2.88 -2.40
CA LEU A 251 -3.69 -2.52 -1.71
C LEU A 251 -3.90 -2.27 -0.21
N ASN A 252 -3.15 -2.99 0.62
CA ASN A 252 -2.98 -2.72 2.03
C ASN A 252 -1.55 -2.20 2.27
N THR A 253 -1.41 -0.89 2.53
CA THR A 253 -0.11 -0.26 2.81
C THR A 253 0.07 -0.04 4.32
N THR A 254 1.17 -0.54 4.87
CA THR A 254 1.58 -0.29 6.25
C THR A 254 2.95 0.39 6.29
N TYR A 255 3.22 1.08 7.40
CA TYR A 255 4.39 1.94 7.56
C TYR A 255 5.29 1.39 8.66
N CYS A 256 6.60 1.39 8.45
CA CYS A 256 7.56 0.81 9.39
C CYS A 256 8.75 1.73 9.75
N PHE A 257 8.65 3.03 9.44
CA PHE A 257 9.63 4.04 9.84
C PHE A 257 10.03 3.96 11.32
N GLY A 258 11.28 3.53 11.58
CA GLY A 258 11.84 3.40 12.93
C GLY A 258 11.33 2.21 13.74
N LEU A 259 10.45 1.39 13.15
CA LEU A 259 9.97 0.13 13.71
C LEU A 259 10.70 -1.08 13.10
N ASP A 260 11.08 -0.97 11.83
CA ASP A 260 11.78 -1.97 11.03
C ASP A 260 12.76 -1.28 10.06
N ASP A 261 13.51 -2.06 9.29
CA ASP A 261 14.56 -1.58 8.38
C ASP A 261 14.04 -0.86 7.13
N TYR A 262 12.73 -0.97 6.84
CA TYR A 262 12.10 -0.46 5.64
C TYR A 262 11.23 0.77 5.92
N ASP A 263 10.74 1.41 4.85
CA ASP A 263 9.81 2.53 4.98
C ASP A 263 8.35 2.04 5.03
N PHE A 264 8.03 1.06 4.17
CA PHE A 264 6.69 0.50 4.01
C PHE A 264 6.74 -1.01 3.84
N VAL A 265 5.63 -1.65 4.17
CA VAL A 265 5.33 -3.01 3.72
C VAL A 265 4.03 -2.91 2.94
N VAL A 266 4.04 -3.42 1.71
CA VAL A 266 2.88 -3.37 0.81
C VAL A 266 2.37 -4.78 0.59
N ALA A 267 1.07 -4.96 0.80
CA ALA A 267 0.38 -6.23 0.72
C ALA A 267 -0.82 -6.08 -0.24
N PHE A 268 -0.77 -6.75 -1.38
CA PHE A 268 -1.77 -6.70 -2.44
C PHE A 268 -2.62 -7.96 -2.44
N GLU A 269 -3.93 -7.80 -2.24
CA GLU A 269 -4.93 -8.88 -2.29
C GLU A 269 -5.61 -8.88 -3.65
N THR A 270 -5.68 -10.02 -4.33
CA THR A 270 -6.44 -10.18 -5.59
C THR A 270 -6.82 -11.63 -5.86
N ASP A 271 -7.86 -11.85 -6.67
CA ASP A 271 -8.20 -13.15 -7.23
C ASP A 271 -7.56 -13.39 -8.62
N TYR A 272 -6.93 -12.36 -9.20
CA TYR A 272 -6.38 -12.33 -10.55
C TYR A 272 -4.88 -11.97 -10.51
N PRO A 273 -3.98 -12.97 -10.41
CA PRO A 273 -2.53 -12.75 -10.37
C PRO A 273 -1.95 -12.00 -11.59
N ASP A 274 -2.59 -12.17 -12.75
CA ASP A 274 -2.29 -11.49 -14.00
C ASP A 274 -2.44 -9.97 -13.87
N ASP A 275 -3.56 -9.49 -13.31
CA ASP A 275 -3.76 -8.07 -13.05
C ASP A 275 -2.68 -7.47 -12.13
N PHE A 276 -2.21 -8.23 -11.13
CA PHE A 276 -1.13 -7.77 -10.26
C PHE A 276 0.22 -7.69 -11.00
N LEU A 277 0.49 -8.63 -11.90
CA LEU A 277 1.70 -8.61 -12.72
C LEU A 277 1.73 -7.36 -13.60
N ASP A 278 0.64 -7.11 -14.33
CA ASP A 278 0.51 -5.97 -15.24
C ASP A 278 0.52 -4.64 -14.46
N LEU A 279 -0.17 -4.56 -13.32
CA LEU A 279 -0.11 -3.40 -12.42
C LEU A 279 1.33 -3.07 -12.02
N VAL A 280 2.11 -4.05 -11.54
CA VAL A 280 3.49 -3.78 -11.10
C VAL A 280 4.38 -3.42 -12.28
N MET A 281 4.12 -3.97 -13.48
CA MET A 281 4.80 -3.59 -14.70
C MET A 281 4.56 -2.11 -15.04
N ASP A 282 3.30 -1.67 -15.08
CA ASP A 282 2.95 -0.28 -15.38
C ASP A 282 3.46 0.69 -14.31
N LEU A 283 3.36 0.32 -13.03
CA LEU A 283 3.87 1.14 -11.93
C LEU A 283 5.38 1.39 -12.02
N ARG A 284 6.15 0.48 -12.65
CA ARG A 284 7.59 0.66 -12.85
C ARG A 284 7.91 1.71 -13.90
N GLU A 285 6.97 2.04 -14.79
CA GLU A 285 7.12 3.07 -15.82
C GLU A 285 6.84 4.49 -15.29
N THR A 286 6.22 4.61 -14.12
CA THR A 286 5.92 5.91 -13.47
C THR A 286 7.17 6.61 -12.95
N GLU A 287 7.12 7.95 -12.84
CA GLU A 287 8.21 8.76 -12.27
C GLU A 287 8.55 8.34 -10.82
N GLY A 288 7.54 7.83 -10.09
CA GLY A 288 7.71 7.34 -8.71
C GLY A 288 8.69 6.18 -8.57
N SER A 289 8.87 5.40 -9.64
CA SER A 289 9.79 4.25 -9.72
C SER A 289 11.26 4.65 -9.59
N ARG A 290 11.64 5.85 -10.07
CA ARG A 290 13.02 6.36 -9.98
C ARG A 290 13.55 6.47 -8.55
N TYR A 291 12.62 6.65 -7.60
CA TYR A 291 12.91 6.82 -6.19
C TYR A 291 12.83 5.52 -5.38
N THR A 292 12.64 4.37 -6.02
CA THR A 292 12.69 3.06 -5.37
C THR A 292 14.13 2.68 -5.09
N GLU A 293 14.46 2.41 -3.83
CA GLU A 293 15.77 1.88 -3.41
C GLU A 293 15.75 0.36 -3.29
N LYS A 294 14.71 -0.18 -2.65
CA LYS A 294 14.54 -1.63 -2.44
C LYS A 294 13.05 -1.97 -2.42
N ASP A 295 12.65 -2.95 -3.22
CA ASP A 295 11.28 -3.50 -3.33
C ASP A 295 11.26 -5.04 -3.30
N THR A 296 12.35 -5.66 -2.80
CA THR A 296 12.55 -7.11 -2.73
C THR A 296 12.95 -7.56 -1.32
N PRO A 297 12.69 -8.82 -0.92
CA PRO A 297 12.05 -9.89 -1.70
C PRO A 297 10.52 -9.79 -1.79
N ILE A 298 9.96 -10.29 -2.90
CA ILE A 298 8.51 -10.39 -3.14
C ILE A 298 8.02 -11.80 -2.80
N PHE A 299 6.97 -11.89 -1.99
CA PHE A 299 6.31 -13.15 -1.62
C PHE A 299 4.94 -13.24 -2.28
N SER A 300 4.75 -14.31 -3.04
CA SER A 300 3.46 -14.69 -3.62
C SER A 300 2.85 -15.78 -2.75
N CYS A 301 1.67 -15.52 -2.20
CA CYS A 301 1.04 -16.36 -1.18
C CYS A 301 -0.38 -16.73 -1.61
N THR A 302 -0.82 -17.93 -1.25
CA THR A 302 -2.20 -18.39 -1.45
C THR A 302 -2.93 -18.43 -0.12
N ALA A 303 -4.07 -17.74 -0.02
CA ALA A 303 -4.91 -17.69 1.16
C ALA A 303 -5.52 -19.05 1.47
N MET A 304 -5.46 -19.45 2.74
CA MET A 304 -5.92 -20.75 3.22
C MET A 304 -6.46 -20.61 4.65
N SER A 305 -7.23 -21.60 5.12
CA SER A 305 -7.48 -21.69 6.56
C SER A 305 -6.18 -22.02 7.31
N ILE A 306 -6.11 -21.72 8.61
CA ILE A 306 -4.94 -22.06 9.44
C ILE A 306 -4.62 -23.56 9.32
N ARG A 307 -5.65 -24.39 9.39
CA ARG A 307 -5.55 -25.84 9.23
C ARG A 307 -5.00 -26.23 7.86
N ASP A 308 -5.60 -25.72 6.79
CA ASP A 308 -5.17 -26.06 5.42
C ASP A 308 -3.73 -25.62 5.16
N ALA A 309 -3.32 -24.45 5.65
CA ALA A 309 -1.95 -23.96 5.51
C ALA A 309 -0.94 -24.92 6.15
N VAL A 310 -1.25 -25.45 7.34
CA VAL A 310 -0.40 -26.45 8.01
C VAL A 310 -0.40 -27.79 7.27
N GLU A 311 -1.54 -28.21 6.71
CA GLU A 311 -1.62 -29.42 5.89
C GLU A 311 -0.83 -29.31 4.57
N THR A 312 -0.68 -28.11 4.01
CA THR A 312 0.11 -27.92 2.78
C THR A 312 1.61 -28.21 2.92
N LEU A 313 2.12 -28.38 4.15
CA LEU A 313 3.51 -28.74 4.40
C LEU A 313 3.89 -30.13 3.83
N GLY A 314 2.90 -30.94 3.46
CA GLY A 314 3.10 -32.22 2.77
C GLY A 314 3.75 -33.29 3.66
N VAL A 315 3.46 -33.23 4.95
CA VAL A 315 3.93 -34.13 6.03
C VAL A 315 2.75 -34.75 6.74
#